data_AF-A0QNK0-F1
#
_entry.id   AF-A0QNK0-F1
#
_cell.length_a   1.000
_cell.length_b   1.000
_cell.length_c   1.000
_cell.angle_alpha   90.00
_cell.angle_beta   90.00
_cell.angle_gamma   90.00
#
_symmetry.space_group_name_H-M   'P 1'
#
loop_
_entity.id
_entity.type
_entity.pdbx_description
1 polymer ?
#
loop_
_entity_poly.entity_id
_entity_poly.type
_entity_poly.pdbx_seq_one_letter_code
_entity_poly.pdbx_strand_id
1 'polypeptide(L)'
;MCADLASAVVAFDEQTRAWQALDPKLPAAEWSPDHRAVMDDVAPVMSANADNLERLGRASDNAIVEDFTVLAAQYQRGYVEAIPTYSSADNVLWQVVASLVKAVNSGCKAS
;
A
#
# COMPACT_ATOMS: atom_id res chain seq x y z
N MET A 1 -10.85 10.09 11.66
CA MET A 1 -10.05 8.90 11.27
C MET A 1 -10.80 7.91 10.39
N CYS A 2 -11.88 7.23 10.83
CA CYS A 2 -12.48 6.14 10.01
C CYS A 2 -13.00 6.61 8.65
N ALA A 3 -13.65 7.78 8.61
CA ALA A 3 -14.03 8.41 7.35
C ALA A 3 -12.80 8.73 6.48
N ASP A 4 -11.76 9.31 7.07
CA ASP A 4 -10.52 9.67 6.37
C ASP A 4 -9.78 8.43 5.82
N LEU A 5 -9.75 7.33 6.57
CA LEU A 5 -9.19 6.05 6.14
C LEU A 5 -9.99 5.47 4.98
N ALA A 6 -11.32 5.49 5.04
CA ALA A 6 -12.16 5.03 3.95
C ALA A 6 -11.93 5.85 2.67
N SER A 7 -11.84 7.18 2.78
CA SER A 7 -11.48 8.05 1.67
C SER A 7 -10.08 7.78 1.12
N ALA A 8 -9.09 7.56 2.00
CA ALA A 8 -7.73 7.22 1.60
C ALA A 8 -7.67 5.90 0.81
N VAL A 9 -8.41 4.88 1.24
CA VAL A 9 -8.50 3.58 0.54
C VAL A 9 -9.06 3.75 -0.87
N VAL A 10 -10.14 4.54 -1.03
CA VAL A 10 -10.73 4.80 -2.36
C VAL A 10 -9.77 5.57 -3.25
N ALA A 11 -9.17 6.64 -2.73
CA ALA A 11 -8.23 7.46 -3.51
C ALA A 11 -7.00 6.65 -3.95
N PHE A 12 -6.45 5.81 -3.07
CA PHE A 12 -5.32 4.96 -3.40
C PHE A 12 -5.67 3.93 -4.50
N ASP A 13 -6.85 3.30 -4.40
CA ASP A 13 -7.32 2.36 -5.43
C ASP A 13 -7.41 3.03 -6.81
N GLU A 14 -7.97 4.25 -6.86
CA GLU A 14 -8.08 5.02 -8.10
C GLU A 14 -6.72 5.43 -8.68
N GLN A 15 -5.80 5.87 -7.82
CA GLN A 15 -4.47 6.32 -8.25
C GLN A 15 -3.55 5.17 -8.69
N THR A 16 -3.84 3.93 -8.28
CA THR A 16 -2.97 2.77 -8.53
C THR A 16 -3.52 1.76 -9.53
N ARG A 17 -4.62 2.06 -10.23
CA ARG A 17 -5.28 1.12 -11.17
C ARG A 17 -4.34 0.51 -12.21
N ALA A 18 -3.43 1.30 -12.78
CA ALA A 18 -2.47 0.80 -13.77
C ALA A 18 -1.55 -0.25 -13.17
N TRP A 19 -1.04 -0.01 -11.97
CA TRP A 19 -0.20 -0.95 -11.22
C TRP A 19 -0.98 -2.21 -10.83
N GLN A 20 -2.23 -2.09 -10.40
CA GLN A 20 -3.09 -3.23 -10.05
C GLN A 20 -3.34 -4.19 -11.22
N ALA A 21 -3.24 -3.69 -12.47
CA ALA A 21 -3.43 -4.49 -13.67
C ALA A 21 -2.18 -5.28 -14.09
N LEU A 22 -1.03 -5.05 -13.45
CA LEU A 22 0.21 -5.76 -13.73
C LEU A 22 0.16 -7.20 -13.18
N ASP A 23 0.89 -8.12 -13.80
CA ASP A 23 1.12 -9.44 -13.23
C ASP A 23 2.20 -9.36 -12.13
N PRO A 24 1.85 -9.54 -10.85
CA PRO A 24 2.81 -9.46 -9.76
C PRO A 24 3.84 -10.59 -9.77
N LYS A 25 3.68 -11.61 -10.63
CA LYS A 25 4.64 -12.71 -10.79
C LYS A 25 5.82 -12.36 -11.68
N LEU A 26 5.74 -11.27 -12.45
CA LEU A 26 6.80 -10.87 -13.38
C LEU A 26 7.91 -10.11 -12.63
N PRO A 27 9.14 -10.63 -12.57
CA PRO A 27 10.25 -9.95 -11.91
C PRO A 27 10.76 -8.76 -12.73
N ALA A 28 11.45 -7.82 -12.08
CA ALA A 28 11.96 -6.59 -12.69
C ALA A 28 12.89 -6.83 -13.90
N ALA A 29 13.59 -7.97 -13.92
CA ALA A 29 14.45 -8.38 -15.02
C ALA A 29 13.68 -8.69 -16.33
N GLU A 30 12.38 -8.99 -16.22
CA GLU A 30 11.51 -9.38 -17.34
C GLU A 30 10.51 -8.27 -17.72
N TRP A 31 10.52 -7.13 -17.03
CA TRP A 31 9.63 -6.02 -17.33
C TRP A 31 9.90 -5.41 -18.71
N SER A 32 8.83 -5.17 -19.45
CA SER A 32 8.86 -4.25 -20.59
C SER A 32 9.09 -2.81 -20.10
N PRO A 33 9.49 -1.88 -21.00
CA PRO A 33 9.58 -0.47 -20.65
C PRO A 33 8.28 0.11 -20.06
N ASP A 34 7.13 -0.29 -20.60
CA ASP A 34 5.82 0.16 -20.11
C ASP A 34 5.50 -0.38 -18.71
N HIS A 35 5.83 -1.65 -18.44
CA HIS A 35 5.67 -2.22 -17.08
C HIS A 35 6.54 -1.46 -16.09
N ARG A 36 7.80 -1.21 -16.43
CA ARG A 36 8.73 -0.45 -15.59
C ARG A 36 8.22 0.96 -15.32
N ALA A 37 7.71 1.66 -16.34
CA ALA A 37 7.13 2.98 -16.17
C ALA A 37 5.97 2.98 -15.15
N VAL A 38 5.05 2.01 -15.22
CA VAL A 38 3.94 1.90 -14.26
C VAL A 38 4.44 1.65 -12.83
N MET A 39 5.50 0.84 -12.67
CA MET A 39 6.11 0.57 -11.36
C MET A 39 6.85 1.80 -10.81
N ASP A 40 7.55 2.55 -11.66
CA ASP A 40 8.23 3.78 -11.27
C ASP A 40 7.21 4.89 -10.89
N ASP A 41 6.09 4.98 -11.63
CA ASP A 41 5.02 5.95 -11.37
C ASP A 41 4.24 5.66 -10.08
N VAL A 42 4.08 4.39 -9.70
CA VAL A 42 3.35 4.02 -8.47
C VAL A 42 4.17 4.22 -7.20
N ALA A 43 5.51 4.18 -7.29
CA ALA A 43 6.42 4.32 -6.15
C ALA A 43 6.17 5.59 -5.29
N PRO A 44 6.08 6.82 -5.87
CA PRO A 44 5.77 8.02 -5.09
C PRO A 44 4.34 8.01 -4.52
N VAL A 45 3.36 7.44 -5.24
CA VAL A 45 1.96 7.30 -4.76
C VAL A 45 1.91 6.40 -3.52
N MET A 46 2.62 5.28 -3.55
CA MET A 46 2.73 4.36 -2.42
C MET A 46 3.46 4.96 -1.23
N SER A 47 4.51 5.74 -1.49
CA SER A 47 5.24 6.44 -0.42
C SER A 47 4.34 7.46 0.29
N ALA A 48 3.60 8.27 -0.47
CA ALA A 48 2.66 9.24 0.09
C ALA A 48 1.51 8.55 0.84
N ASN A 49 1.03 7.40 0.35
CA ASN A 49 0.01 6.62 1.04
C ASN A 49 0.54 6.03 2.36
N ALA A 50 1.78 5.55 2.39
CA ALA A 50 2.40 5.08 3.63
C ALA A 50 2.46 6.20 4.69
N ASP A 51 2.88 7.41 4.30
CA ASP A 51 2.88 8.56 5.20
C ASP A 51 1.48 8.91 5.72
N ASN A 52 0.48 8.84 4.85
CA ASN A 52 -0.90 9.08 5.23
C ASN A 52 -1.46 8.02 6.18
N LEU A 53 -1.16 6.73 5.94
CA LEU A 53 -1.56 5.63 6.83
C LEU A 53 -0.95 5.80 8.22
N GLU A 54 0.34 6.09 8.30
CA GLU A 54 1.02 6.36 9.57
C GLU A 54 0.39 7.55 10.31
N ARG A 55 0.17 8.67 9.61
CA ARG A 55 -0.47 9.87 10.19
C ARG A 55 -1.88 9.57 10.71
N LEU A 56 -2.69 8.82 9.96
CA LEU A 56 -4.04 8.44 10.38
C LEU A 56 -4.01 7.52 11.59
N GLY A 57 -3.10 6.56 11.61
CA GLY A 57 -2.88 5.65 12.74
C GLY A 57 -2.62 6.39 14.05
N ARG A 58 -1.62 7.27 14.02
CA ARG A 58 -1.20 8.09 15.16
C ARG A 58 -2.28 9.06 15.65
N ALA A 59 -3.31 9.32 14.83
CA ALA A 59 -4.44 10.19 15.17
C ALA A 59 -5.71 9.41 15.57
N SER A 60 -5.65 8.08 15.70
CA SER A 60 -6.83 7.22 15.87
C SER A 60 -7.33 7.10 17.32
N ASP A 61 -6.59 7.61 18.30
CA ASP A 61 -6.79 7.39 19.76
C ASP A 61 -6.94 5.90 20.16
N ASN A 62 -6.62 4.96 19.26
CA ASN A 62 -6.75 3.52 19.45
C ASN A 62 -5.42 2.85 19.12
N ALA A 63 -4.74 2.33 20.15
CA ALA A 63 -3.41 1.72 20.00
C ALA A 63 -3.37 0.56 18.99
N ILE A 64 -4.42 -0.24 18.88
CA ILE A 64 -4.47 -1.36 17.91
C ILE A 64 -4.56 -0.81 16.48
N VAL A 65 -5.35 0.24 16.27
CA VAL A 65 -5.46 0.88 14.96
C VAL A 65 -4.14 1.57 14.58
N GLU A 66 -3.50 2.26 15.53
CA GLU A 66 -2.17 2.83 15.33
C GLU A 66 -1.16 1.76 14.92
N ASP A 67 -1.03 0.68 15.69
CA ASP A 67 -0.08 -0.40 15.39
C ASP A 67 -0.30 -0.98 13.99
N PHE A 68 -1.54 -1.28 13.60
CA PHE A 68 -1.85 -1.91 12.31
C PHE A 68 -1.59 -0.98 11.13
N THR A 69 -1.95 0.30 11.25
CA THR A 69 -1.76 1.29 10.17
C THR A 69 -0.30 1.72 10.03
N VAL A 70 0.43 1.86 11.14
CA VAL A 70 1.87 2.13 11.12
C VAL A 70 2.63 0.94 10.55
N LEU A 71 2.27 -0.30 10.92
CA LEU A 71 2.87 -1.50 10.34
C LEU A 71 2.60 -1.59 8.83
N ALA A 72 1.38 -1.28 8.39
CA ALA A 72 1.05 -1.21 6.97
C ALA A 72 1.92 -0.18 6.23
N ALA A 73 2.14 0.99 6.83
CA ALA A 73 3.04 2.00 6.27
C ALA A 73 4.49 1.49 6.11
N GLN A 74 5.03 0.78 7.11
CA GLN A 74 6.39 0.23 7.02
C GLN A 74 6.51 -0.83 5.91
N TYR A 75 5.56 -1.75 5.80
CA TYR A 75 5.56 -2.75 4.73
C TYR A 75 5.37 -2.13 3.35
N GLN A 76 4.59 -1.06 3.24
CA GLN A 76 4.41 -0.34 1.99
C GLN A 76 5.69 0.37 1.56
N ARG A 77 6.44 0.97 2.49
CA ARG A 77 7.78 1.52 2.22
C ARG A 77 8.75 0.42 1.78
N GLY A 78 8.73 -0.74 2.43
CA GLY A 78 9.52 -1.90 2.01
C GLY A 78 9.19 -2.37 0.58
N TYR A 79 7.90 -2.40 0.21
CA TYR A 79 7.50 -2.72 -1.17
C TYR A 79 8.06 -1.70 -2.17
N VAL A 80 7.99 -0.40 -1.85
CA VAL A 80 8.57 0.68 -2.68
C VAL A 80 10.07 0.50 -2.85
N GLU A 81 10.80 0.23 -1.76
CA GLU A 81 12.26 -0.01 -1.82
C GLU A 81 12.63 -1.23 -2.66
N ALA A 82 11.76 -2.24 -2.74
CA ALA A 82 11.98 -3.43 -3.54
C ALA A 82 11.74 -3.21 -5.06
N ILE A 83 11.00 -2.16 -5.47
CA ILE A 83 10.61 -1.93 -6.87
C ILE A 83 11.79 -2.03 -7.86
N PRO A 84 12.95 -1.40 -7.65
CA PRO A 84 14.06 -1.42 -8.62
C PRO A 84 14.57 -2.83 -8.92
N THR A 85 14.50 -3.73 -7.95
CA THR A 85 14.99 -5.11 -8.00
C THR A 85 13.88 -6.14 -7.80
N TYR A 86 12.63 -5.74 -8.07
CA TYR A 86 11.45 -6.50 -7.69
C TYR A 86 11.52 -7.95 -8.16
N SER A 87 11.22 -8.86 -7.25
CA SER A 87 10.97 -10.27 -7.50
C SER A 87 9.54 -10.61 -7.13
N SER A 88 9.02 -11.71 -7.66
CA SER A 88 7.67 -12.18 -7.30
C SER A 88 7.52 -12.50 -5.80
N ALA A 89 8.62 -12.75 -5.09
CA ALA A 89 8.62 -12.94 -3.63
C ALA A 89 8.31 -11.64 -2.87
N ASP A 90 8.65 -10.47 -3.44
CA ASP A 90 8.42 -9.17 -2.81
C ASP A 90 6.93 -8.77 -2.80
N ASN A 91 6.09 -9.44 -3.61
CA ASN A 91 4.64 -9.25 -3.59
C ASN A 91 4.02 -9.52 -2.21
N VAL A 92 4.67 -10.35 -1.37
CA VAL A 92 4.20 -10.60 0.00
C VAL A 92 4.16 -9.33 0.83
N LEU A 93 5.06 -8.36 0.57
CA LEU A 93 5.07 -7.08 1.26
C LEU A 93 3.75 -6.34 1.01
N TRP A 94 3.30 -6.27 -0.25
CA TRP A 94 2.02 -5.67 -0.59
C TRP A 94 0.83 -6.43 0.01
N GLN A 95 0.87 -7.77 0.01
CA GLN A 95 -0.21 -8.58 0.60
C GLN A 95 -0.39 -8.29 2.10
N VAL A 96 0.70 -8.04 2.84
CA VAL A 96 0.65 -7.61 4.24
C VAL A 96 -0.02 -6.23 4.36
N VAL A 97 0.38 -5.26 3.55
CA VAL A 97 -0.23 -3.91 3.52
C VAL A 97 -1.73 -4.00 3.32
N ALA A 98 -2.17 -4.69 2.26
CA ALA A 98 -3.57 -4.84 1.90
C ALA A 98 -4.38 -5.52 3.03
N SER A 99 -3.80 -6.52 3.69
CA SER A 99 -4.46 -7.25 4.78
C SER A 99 -4.65 -6.38 6.02
N LEU A 100 -3.61 -5.63 6.42
CA LEU A 100 -3.65 -4.73 7.58
C LEU A 100 -4.64 -3.59 7.37
N VAL A 101 -4.57 -2.91 6.21
CA VAL A 101 -5.50 -1.82 5.88
C VAL A 101 -6.93 -2.32 5.80
N LYS A 102 -7.16 -3.51 5.21
CA LYS A 102 -8.48 -4.13 5.17
C LYS A 102 -9.01 -4.45 6.58
N ALA A 103 -8.18 -4.99 7.46
CA ALA A 103 -8.59 -5.31 8.83
C ALA A 103 -9.10 -4.06 9.57
N VAL A 104 -8.35 -2.95 9.50
CA VAL A 104 -8.74 -1.68 10.13
C VAL A 104 -9.99 -1.11 9.47
N ASN A 105 -10.05 -1.06 8.15
CA ASN A 105 -11.20 -0.52 7.42
C ASN A 105 -12.48 -1.34 7.66
N SER A 106 -12.39 -2.66 7.74
CA SER A 106 -13.51 -3.53 8.11
C SER A 106 -13.96 -3.29 9.56
N GLY A 107 -13.02 -3.09 10.49
CA GLY A 107 -13.33 -2.70 11.86
C GLY A 107 -14.12 -1.39 11.93
N CYS A 108 -13.66 -0.35 11.22
CA CYS A 108 -14.34 0.94 11.11
C CYS A 108 -15.78 0.86 10.56
N LYS A 109 -16.08 -0.14 9.72
CA LYS A 109 -17.43 -0.34 9.17
C LYS A 109 -18.37 -1.09 10.10
N ALA A 110 -17.82 -1.82 11.07
CA ALA A 110 -18.58 -2.61 12.03
C ALA A 110 -18.92 -1.84 13.32
N SER A 111 -18.26 -0.70 13.55
CA SER A 111 -18.46 0.20 14.69
C SER A 111 -19.56 1.23 14.48
#